data_AF-A0A954G0D6-F1
#
_entry.id   AF-A0A954G0D6-F1
#
_cell.length_a   1.000
_cell.length_b   1.000
_cell.length_c   1.000
_cell.angle_alpha   90.00
_cell.angle_beta   90.00
_cell.angle_gamma   90.00
#
_symmetry.space_group_name_H-M   'P 1'
#
loop_
_entity.id
_entity.type
_entity.pdbx_description
1 polymer ?
#
loop_
_entity_poly.entity_id
_entity_poly.type
_entity_poly.pdbx_seq_one_letter_code
_entity_poly.pdbx_strand_id
1 'polypeptide(L)'
;PAIVALHGTYAEGKKRAAGLVENPDKAYLDHLCRRGYVVIAPDHFVAGHRIPEAGPYDTEAFYKKHPEWTAVGKFTYEHSIAIDVLETLREVNPDRIGVLGHSLGGHGSMFLAAYDERVRAAAGNCSASFFRQNSKVEAWSRDRWYVYFKHIRPGLLKGELPPIDFHEIMALIAPRAFLDLSGLNDGDPLTQRQRVLMLLKVMDVYELEQAPQNFAFFVHGKGHSVAHESRELMYGWMDTHLKPESATRTKRVVP
;
A
#
# COMPACT_ATOMS: atom_id res chain seq x y z
N PRO A 1 -15.16 -11.75 4.45
CA PRO A 1 -14.38 -10.50 4.27
C PRO A 1 -13.54 -10.65 3.00
N ALA A 2 -13.14 -9.54 2.38
CA ALA A 2 -12.36 -9.58 1.15
C ALA A 2 -11.11 -8.69 1.22
N ILE A 3 -10.09 -9.05 0.45
CA ILE A 3 -8.82 -8.30 0.39
C ILE A 3 -8.43 -8.01 -1.06
N VAL A 4 -8.05 -6.77 -1.31
CA VAL A 4 -7.25 -6.37 -2.48
C VAL A 4 -5.76 -6.55 -2.13
N ALA A 5 -5.10 -7.54 -2.72
CA ALA A 5 -3.70 -7.86 -2.46
C ALA A 5 -2.80 -7.27 -3.57
N LEU A 6 -2.09 -6.19 -3.25
CA LEU A 6 -1.30 -5.42 -4.21
C LEU A 6 0.17 -5.84 -4.21
N HIS A 7 0.70 -6.12 -5.40
CA HIS A 7 2.10 -6.51 -5.56
C HIS A 7 3.04 -5.29 -5.61
N GLY A 8 4.23 -5.42 -5.04
CA GLY A 8 5.31 -4.44 -5.25
C GLY A 8 5.91 -4.50 -6.66
N THR A 9 6.96 -3.70 -6.90
CA THR A 9 7.67 -3.66 -8.18
C THR A 9 8.23 -5.03 -8.56
N TYR A 10 7.60 -5.70 -9.54
CA TYR A 10 7.99 -7.02 -10.02
C TYR A 10 7.36 -7.31 -11.39
N ALA A 11 8.17 -7.75 -12.35
CA ALA A 11 7.76 -7.86 -13.75
C ALA A 11 6.57 -8.81 -13.92
N GLU A 12 6.54 -9.96 -13.24
CA GLU A 12 5.43 -10.92 -13.37
C GLU A 12 4.18 -10.54 -12.54
N GLY A 13 4.20 -9.38 -11.87
CA GLY A 13 3.06 -8.76 -11.24
C GLY A 13 2.30 -9.68 -10.28
N LYS A 14 1.03 -9.91 -10.58
CA LYS A 14 0.10 -10.70 -9.75
C LYS A 14 0.53 -12.14 -9.53
N LYS A 15 1.36 -12.72 -10.41
CA LYS A 15 1.85 -14.10 -10.20
C LYS A 15 2.61 -14.26 -8.88
N ARG A 16 3.34 -13.23 -8.45
CA ARG A 16 4.03 -13.24 -7.14
C ARG A 16 3.04 -13.15 -5.99
N ALA A 17 2.04 -12.28 -6.10
CA ALA A 17 0.97 -12.21 -5.10
C ALA A 17 0.21 -13.54 -5.01
N ALA A 18 0.03 -14.25 -6.13
CA ALA A 18 -0.60 -15.57 -6.21
C ALA A 18 0.29 -16.74 -5.74
N GLY A 19 1.59 -16.53 -5.46
CA GLY A 19 2.50 -17.61 -5.08
C GLY A 19 2.86 -18.56 -6.22
N LEU A 20 2.74 -18.12 -7.48
CA LEU A 20 3.02 -18.94 -8.67
C LEU A 20 4.47 -18.80 -9.16
N VAL A 21 5.30 -18.08 -8.42
CA VAL A 21 6.71 -17.76 -8.71
C VAL A 21 7.48 -17.66 -7.39
N GLU A 22 8.80 -17.51 -7.45
CA GLU A 22 9.66 -17.44 -6.27
C GLU A 22 9.31 -16.30 -5.31
N ASN A 23 9.80 -16.40 -4.06
CA ASN A 23 9.53 -15.52 -2.92
C ASN A 23 8.16 -15.77 -2.26
N PRO A 24 7.99 -16.89 -1.53
CA PRO A 24 6.74 -17.24 -0.88
C PRO A 24 6.31 -16.21 0.16
N ASP A 25 7.23 -15.43 0.74
CA ASP A 25 6.88 -14.36 1.70
C ASP A 25 5.96 -13.28 1.10
N LYS A 26 5.88 -13.19 -0.23
CA LYS A 26 5.05 -12.23 -0.97
C LYS A 26 3.81 -12.87 -1.62
N ALA A 27 3.50 -14.13 -1.34
CA ALA A 27 2.34 -14.87 -1.84
C ALA A 27 1.03 -14.50 -1.12
N TYR A 28 0.73 -13.20 -1.05
CA TYR A 28 -0.36 -12.66 -0.24
C TYR A 28 -1.74 -13.25 -0.58
N LEU A 29 -2.02 -13.52 -1.86
CA LEU A 29 -3.27 -14.13 -2.28
C LEU A 29 -3.42 -15.54 -1.71
N ASP A 30 -2.41 -16.41 -1.85
CA ASP A 30 -2.47 -17.77 -1.29
C ASP A 30 -2.64 -17.72 0.23
N HIS A 31 -1.81 -16.92 0.92
CA HIS A 31 -1.85 -16.83 2.38
C HIS A 31 -3.21 -16.34 2.90
N LEU A 32 -3.78 -15.29 2.31
CA LEU A 32 -5.05 -14.70 2.77
C LEU A 32 -6.25 -15.58 2.39
N CYS A 33 -6.23 -16.25 1.23
CA CYS A 33 -7.24 -17.25 0.90
C CYS A 33 -7.31 -18.36 1.96
N ARG A 34 -6.14 -18.88 2.38
CA ARG A 34 -6.06 -19.88 3.47
C ARG A 34 -6.56 -19.36 4.83
N ARG A 35 -6.56 -18.03 5.02
CA ARG A 35 -7.11 -17.37 6.22
C ARG A 35 -8.61 -17.09 6.12
N GLY A 36 -9.28 -17.53 5.06
CA GLY A 36 -10.74 -17.40 4.89
C GLY A 36 -11.19 -16.06 4.29
N TYR A 37 -10.33 -15.38 3.54
CA TYR A 37 -10.70 -14.20 2.75
C TYR A 37 -11.03 -14.58 1.30
N VAL A 38 -11.92 -13.82 0.68
CA VAL A 38 -11.98 -13.71 -0.78
C VAL A 38 -10.90 -12.71 -1.20
N VAL A 39 -10.00 -13.07 -2.11
CA VAL A 39 -8.84 -12.23 -2.44
C VAL A 39 -8.75 -11.96 -3.93
N ILE A 40 -8.56 -10.69 -4.29
CA ILE A 40 -8.25 -10.25 -5.65
C ILE A 40 -6.84 -9.65 -5.68
N ALA A 41 -6.03 -10.02 -6.68
CA ALA A 41 -4.69 -9.49 -6.89
C ALA A 41 -4.54 -8.96 -8.32
N PRO A 42 -4.82 -7.67 -8.57
CA PRO A 42 -4.68 -7.09 -9.90
C PRO A 42 -3.21 -6.92 -10.31
N ASP A 43 -2.93 -6.94 -11.61
CA ASP A 43 -1.65 -6.48 -12.15
C ASP A 43 -1.62 -4.95 -12.15
N HIS A 44 -0.50 -4.36 -11.72
CA HIS A 44 -0.19 -2.96 -11.97
C HIS A 44 -0.22 -2.68 -13.49
N PHE A 45 -0.63 -1.48 -13.91
CA PHE A 45 -0.91 -1.17 -15.32
C PHE A 45 0.28 -1.23 -16.31
N VAL A 46 1.49 -1.53 -15.80
CA VAL A 46 2.76 -1.65 -16.54
C VAL A 46 3.56 -2.89 -16.08
N ALA A 47 2.86 -3.90 -15.55
CA ALA A 47 3.41 -5.16 -15.06
C ALA A 47 2.58 -6.36 -15.54
N GLY A 48 3.13 -7.56 -15.35
CA GLY A 48 2.50 -8.81 -15.75
C GLY A 48 2.23 -8.84 -17.25
N HIS A 49 0.99 -9.17 -17.63
CA HIS A 49 0.55 -9.17 -19.02
C HIS A 49 0.42 -7.76 -19.64
N ARG A 50 0.63 -6.70 -18.87
CA ARG A 50 0.49 -5.29 -19.27
C ARG A 50 1.83 -4.57 -19.39
N ILE A 51 2.94 -5.32 -19.39
CA ILE A 51 4.28 -4.75 -19.63
C ILE A 51 4.28 -4.07 -21.02
N PRO A 52 4.65 -2.78 -21.13
CA PRO A 52 4.80 -2.12 -22.42
C PRO A 52 6.05 -2.63 -23.15
N GLU A 53 6.13 -2.37 -24.45
CA GLU A 53 7.28 -2.76 -25.29
C GLU A 53 8.63 -2.25 -24.75
N ALA A 54 8.65 -1.05 -24.17
CA ALA A 54 9.82 -0.45 -23.55
C ALA A 54 10.33 -1.18 -22.29
N GLY A 55 9.51 -2.09 -21.72
CA GLY A 55 9.87 -2.91 -20.57
C GLY A 55 9.02 -2.67 -19.32
N PRO A 56 9.19 -3.50 -18.28
CA PRO A 56 8.34 -3.46 -17.10
C PRO A 56 8.51 -2.15 -16.33
N TYR A 57 7.39 -1.60 -15.86
CA TYR A 57 7.33 -0.30 -15.17
C TYR A 57 7.79 0.89 -16.01
N ASP A 58 7.93 0.76 -17.32
CA ASP A 58 8.04 1.93 -18.17
C ASP A 58 6.67 2.64 -18.31
N THR A 59 6.65 3.96 -18.14
CA THR A 59 5.43 4.77 -18.14
C THR A 59 5.37 5.75 -19.31
N GLU A 60 6.35 5.73 -20.23
CA GLU A 60 6.45 6.68 -21.32
C GLU A 60 5.23 6.63 -22.25
N ALA A 61 4.84 5.42 -22.69
CA ALA A 61 3.68 5.21 -23.53
C ALA A 61 2.37 5.68 -22.85
N PHE A 62 2.25 5.48 -21.53
CA PHE A 62 1.13 5.97 -20.75
C PHE A 62 1.05 7.50 -20.75
N TYR A 63 2.16 8.19 -20.48
CA TYR A 63 2.19 9.65 -20.45
C TYR A 63 2.12 10.31 -21.82
N LYS A 64 2.51 9.61 -22.89
CA LYS A 64 2.26 10.05 -24.28
C LYS A 64 0.76 10.05 -24.58
N LYS A 65 0.03 9.02 -24.13
CA LYS A 65 -1.42 8.89 -24.35
C LYS A 65 -2.25 9.76 -23.41
N HIS A 66 -1.79 9.93 -22.17
CA HIS A 66 -2.51 10.64 -21.10
C HIS A 66 -1.58 11.67 -20.42
N PRO A 67 -1.25 12.77 -21.12
CA PRO A 67 -0.21 13.71 -20.67
C PRO A 67 -0.54 14.41 -19.34
N GLU A 68 -1.82 14.62 -19.06
CA GLU A 68 -2.33 15.31 -17.87
C GLU A 68 -2.57 14.37 -16.68
N TRP A 69 -2.48 13.05 -16.86
CA TRP A 69 -2.68 12.09 -15.78
C TRP A 69 -1.40 11.87 -14.97
N THR A 70 -1.51 11.15 -13.86
CA THR A 70 -0.36 10.64 -13.11
C THR A 70 -0.44 9.11 -13.01
N ALA A 71 0.71 8.44 -12.94
CA ALA A 71 0.75 7.00 -12.70
C ALA A 71 0.08 6.64 -11.36
N VAL A 72 0.22 7.52 -10.36
CA VAL A 72 -0.43 7.39 -9.06
C VAL A 72 -1.95 7.47 -9.14
N GLY A 73 -2.50 8.45 -9.84
CA GLY A 73 -3.94 8.52 -10.10
C GLY A 73 -4.43 7.29 -10.87
N LYS A 74 -3.66 6.85 -11.88
CA LYS A 74 -4.00 5.71 -12.72
C LYS A 74 -4.08 4.40 -11.93
N PHE A 75 -3.05 4.03 -11.18
CA PHE A 75 -3.10 2.77 -10.42
C PHE A 75 -4.10 2.86 -9.27
N THR A 76 -4.28 4.03 -8.65
CA THR A 76 -5.24 4.19 -7.52
C THR A 76 -6.66 3.93 -7.99
N TYR A 77 -7.05 4.53 -9.12
CA TYR A 77 -8.35 4.28 -9.74
C TYR A 77 -8.51 2.82 -10.21
N GLU A 78 -7.48 2.19 -10.77
CA GLU A 78 -7.58 0.77 -11.13
C GLU A 78 -7.67 -0.16 -9.91
N HIS A 79 -7.05 0.20 -8.79
CA HIS A 79 -7.22 -0.56 -7.55
C HIS A 79 -8.64 -0.41 -6.98
N SER A 80 -9.32 0.73 -7.15
CA SER A 80 -10.73 0.86 -6.73
C SER A 80 -11.67 0.01 -7.59
N ILE A 81 -11.37 -0.19 -8.88
CA ILE A 81 -12.11 -1.15 -9.73
C ILE A 81 -12.02 -2.58 -9.16
N ALA A 82 -10.91 -2.95 -8.51
CA ALA A 82 -10.82 -4.26 -7.87
C ALA A 82 -11.83 -4.41 -6.72
N ILE A 83 -12.19 -3.32 -6.04
CA ILE A 83 -13.26 -3.30 -5.03
C ILE A 83 -14.62 -3.48 -5.73
N ASP A 84 -14.87 -2.79 -6.84
CA ASP A 84 -16.11 -2.95 -7.61
C ASP A 84 -16.33 -4.42 -8.00
N VAL A 85 -15.27 -5.10 -8.48
CA VAL A 85 -15.32 -6.54 -8.82
C VAL A 85 -15.64 -7.39 -7.59
N LEU A 86 -14.99 -7.14 -6.45
CA LEU A 86 -15.25 -7.88 -5.22
C LEU A 86 -16.71 -7.73 -4.77
N GLU A 87 -17.29 -6.53 -4.86
CA GLU A 87 -18.68 -6.27 -4.46
C GLU A 87 -19.72 -6.97 -5.35
N THR A 88 -19.33 -7.46 -6.54
CA THR A 88 -20.22 -8.29 -7.36
C THR A 88 -20.34 -9.75 -6.88
N LEU A 89 -19.42 -10.20 -6.02
CA LEU A 89 -19.36 -11.58 -5.55
C LEU A 89 -20.27 -11.78 -4.33
N ARG A 90 -21.13 -12.80 -4.38
CA ARG A 90 -22.13 -13.07 -3.32
C ARG A 90 -21.49 -13.45 -1.99
N GLU A 91 -20.27 -13.95 -2.02
CA GLU A 91 -19.48 -14.39 -0.87
C GLU A 91 -18.77 -13.21 -0.17
N VAL A 92 -18.74 -12.03 -0.79
CA VAL A 92 -18.09 -10.83 -0.25
C VAL A 92 -19.10 -10.02 0.55
N ASN A 93 -18.70 -9.66 1.77
CA ASN A 93 -19.39 -8.64 2.54
C ASN A 93 -18.74 -7.27 2.23
N PRO A 94 -19.48 -6.31 1.62
CA PRO A 94 -18.93 -5.02 1.23
C PRO A 94 -18.44 -4.17 2.42
N ASP A 95 -18.99 -4.40 3.62
CA ASP A 95 -18.54 -3.73 4.85
C ASP A 95 -17.28 -4.33 5.47
N ARG A 96 -16.63 -5.29 4.79
CA ARG A 96 -15.44 -6.00 5.30
C ARG A 96 -14.40 -6.18 4.21
N ILE A 97 -14.08 -5.08 3.51
CA ILE A 97 -13.04 -5.02 2.47
C ILE A 97 -11.79 -4.37 3.03
N GLY A 98 -10.63 -4.99 2.79
CA GLY A 98 -9.33 -4.40 3.10
C GLY A 98 -8.36 -4.42 1.93
N VAL A 99 -7.22 -3.77 2.12
CA VAL A 99 -6.13 -3.70 1.13
C VAL A 99 -4.78 -3.87 1.81
N LEU A 100 -3.87 -4.60 1.18
CA LEU A 100 -2.49 -4.66 1.64
C LEU A 100 -1.47 -4.85 0.53
N GLY A 101 -0.24 -4.48 0.83
CA GLY A 101 0.87 -4.68 -0.08
C GLY A 101 2.22 -4.24 0.48
N HIS A 102 3.26 -4.53 -0.28
CA HIS A 102 4.64 -4.16 0.04
C HIS A 102 5.26 -3.34 -1.10
N SER A 103 6.14 -2.39 -0.77
CA SER A 103 6.82 -1.52 -1.73
C SER A 103 5.78 -0.73 -2.54
N LEU A 104 5.81 -0.78 -3.88
CA LEU A 104 4.76 -0.20 -4.72
C LEU A 104 3.34 -0.72 -4.39
N GLY A 105 3.20 -1.94 -3.87
CA GLY A 105 1.91 -2.45 -3.40
C GLY A 105 1.49 -1.80 -2.07
N GLY A 106 2.45 -1.48 -1.20
CA GLY A 106 2.20 -0.71 0.02
C GLY A 106 1.80 0.73 -0.31
N HIS A 107 2.49 1.33 -1.28
CA HIS A 107 2.14 2.62 -1.87
C HIS A 107 0.70 2.64 -2.37
N GLY A 108 0.34 1.64 -3.19
CA GLY A 108 -1.01 1.45 -3.70
C GLY A 108 -2.04 1.23 -2.61
N SER A 109 -1.68 0.54 -1.52
CA SER A 109 -2.59 0.28 -0.39
C SER A 109 -2.92 1.56 0.37
N MET A 110 -1.91 2.38 0.65
CA MET A 110 -2.09 3.69 1.29
C MET A 110 -2.92 4.63 0.43
N PHE A 111 -2.62 4.74 -0.87
CA PHE A 111 -3.39 5.60 -1.77
C PHE A 111 -4.82 5.11 -2.00
N LEU A 112 -5.04 3.80 -2.16
CA LEU A 112 -6.38 3.24 -2.30
C LEU A 112 -7.21 3.50 -1.04
N ALA A 113 -6.64 3.28 0.14
CA ALA A 113 -7.33 3.55 1.40
C ALA A 113 -7.69 5.04 1.56
N ALA A 114 -6.78 5.95 1.19
CA ALA A 114 -7.05 7.39 1.23
C ALA A 114 -8.11 7.83 0.20
N TYR A 115 -8.18 7.16 -0.96
CA TYR A 115 -9.07 7.50 -2.06
C TYR A 115 -10.48 6.90 -1.96
N ASP A 116 -10.59 5.63 -1.53
CA ASP A 116 -11.84 4.87 -1.55
C ASP A 116 -12.29 4.53 -0.13
N GLU A 117 -13.42 5.12 0.28
CA GLU A 117 -14.00 4.98 1.63
C GLU A 117 -14.52 3.57 1.94
N ARG A 118 -14.70 2.72 0.92
CA ARG A 118 -15.10 1.31 1.09
C ARG A 118 -14.00 0.46 1.74
N VAL A 119 -12.74 0.89 1.67
CA VAL A 119 -11.64 0.22 2.38
C VAL A 119 -11.80 0.41 3.88
N ARG A 120 -12.06 -0.67 4.62
CA ARG A 120 -12.23 -0.67 6.07
C ARG A 120 -10.95 -0.89 6.85
N ALA A 121 -9.99 -1.61 6.26
CA ALA A 121 -8.68 -1.85 6.85
C ALA A 121 -7.59 -1.85 5.77
N ALA A 122 -6.47 -1.18 6.05
CA ALA A 122 -5.34 -1.10 5.15
C ALA A 122 -4.03 -1.41 5.88
N ALA A 123 -3.12 -2.11 5.22
CA ALA A 123 -1.76 -2.31 5.71
C ALA A 123 -0.73 -2.09 4.59
N GLY A 124 0.15 -1.11 4.78
CA GLY A 124 1.19 -0.79 3.82
C GLY A 124 2.57 -1.06 4.39
N ASN A 125 3.34 -1.97 3.77
CA ASN A 125 4.72 -2.22 4.16
C ASN A 125 5.71 -1.57 3.19
N CYS A 126 6.62 -0.74 3.69
CA CYS A 126 7.61 0.01 2.91
C CYS A 126 6.95 0.84 1.79
N SER A 127 5.86 1.53 2.13
CA SER A 127 4.88 2.09 1.18
C SER A 127 5.32 3.31 0.39
N ALA A 128 6.28 4.10 0.89
CA ALA A 128 6.88 5.23 0.16
C ALA A 128 7.77 6.04 1.10
N SER A 129 8.84 6.62 0.55
CA SER A 129 9.59 7.70 1.20
C SER A 129 8.83 9.03 1.11
N PHE A 130 9.03 9.92 2.07
CA PHE A 130 8.41 11.24 2.07
C PHE A 130 9.02 12.18 1.02
N PHE A 131 8.37 13.32 0.77
CA PHE A 131 8.95 14.39 -0.04
C PHE A 131 10.01 15.15 0.74
N ARG A 132 9.66 15.57 1.97
CA ARG A 132 10.58 16.28 2.87
C ARG A 132 11.66 15.33 3.36
N GLN A 133 12.86 15.88 3.57
CA GLN A 133 14.00 15.17 4.16
C GLN A 133 14.47 13.97 3.33
N ASN A 134 14.29 14.04 2.00
CA ASN A 134 14.62 12.99 1.04
C ASN A 134 15.64 13.51 0.01
N SER A 135 16.88 13.04 0.10
CA SER A 135 17.96 13.42 -0.83
C SER A 135 17.71 13.01 -2.28
N LYS A 136 16.72 12.14 -2.53
CA LYS A 136 16.34 11.62 -3.85
C LYS A 136 14.90 11.98 -4.20
N VAL A 137 14.39 13.12 -3.72
CA VAL A 137 12.99 13.53 -3.93
C VAL A 137 12.58 13.57 -5.41
N GLU A 138 13.49 13.94 -6.31
CA GLU A 138 13.25 13.93 -7.77
C GLU A 138 12.91 12.54 -8.34
N ALA A 139 13.21 11.45 -7.61
CA ALA A 139 12.84 10.10 -8.00
C ALA A 139 11.31 9.89 -8.09
N TRP A 140 10.52 10.74 -7.44
CA TRP A 140 9.05 10.80 -7.57
C TRP A 140 8.59 11.33 -8.94
N SER A 141 9.40 12.17 -9.58
CA SER A 141 9.07 12.83 -10.85
C SER A 141 10.25 12.74 -11.82
N ARG A 142 10.89 11.56 -11.89
CA ARG A 142 11.95 11.26 -12.85
C ARG A 142 11.42 11.38 -14.28
N ASP A 143 12.29 11.28 -15.27
CA ASP A 143 11.98 11.45 -16.69
C ASP A 143 11.96 10.14 -17.49
N ARG A 144 12.28 9.01 -16.87
CA ARG A 144 12.34 7.69 -17.52
C ARG A 144 11.89 6.55 -16.61
N TRP A 145 11.59 5.39 -17.21
CA TRP A 145 11.11 4.21 -16.51
C TRP A 145 9.79 4.51 -15.78
N TYR A 146 9.81 4.63 -14.46
CA TYR A 146 8.61 4.82 -13.67
C TYR A 146 8.50 6.24 -13.09
N VAL A 147 7.61 7.05 -13.68
CA VAL A 147 7.34 8.42 -13.23
C VAL A 147 6.05 8.42 -12.41
N TYR A 148 6.11 8.70 -11.10
CA TYR A 148 4.92 8.68 -10.23
C TYR A 148 4.07 9.94 -10.44
N PHE A 149 4.68 11.11 -10.25
CA PHE A 149 4.05 12.43 -10.30
C PHE A 149 4.73 13.30 -11.34
N LYS A 150 4.36 13.16 -12.61
CA LYS A 150 4.99 13.90 -13.73
C LYS A 150 4.98 15.42 -13.51
N HIS A 151 3.87 15.97 -13.03
CA HIS A 151 3.61 17.41 -13.00
C HIS A 151 4.37 18.18 -11.91
N ILE A 152 4.91 17.50 -10.90
CA ILE A 152 5.68 18.18 -9.83
C ILE A 152 7.16 18.36 -10.20
N ARG A 153 7.63 17.77 -11.31
CA ARG A 153 9.04 17.83 -11.72
C ARG A 153 9.57 19.26 -11.83
N PRO A 154 8.89 20.22 -12.48
CA PRO A 154 9.42 21.57 -12.61
C PRO A 154 9.67 22.27 -11.27
N GLY A 155 8.80 22.01 -10.27
CA GLY A 155 8.98 22.53 -8.91
C GLY A 155 10.15 21.84 -8.20
N LEU A 156 10.21 20.51 -8.24
CA LEU A 156 11.30 19.76 -7.60
C LEU A 156 12.68 20.15 -8.13
N LEU A 157 12.82 20.40 -9.45
CA LEU A 157 14.07 20.88 -10.06
C LEU A 157 14.49 22.29 -9.59
N LYS A 158 13.56 23.08 -9.06
CA LYS A 158 13.83 24.39 -8.44
C LYS A 158 14.02 24.32 -6.93
N GLY A 159 13.90 23.12 -6.33
CA GLY A 159 13.86 22.94 -4.88
C GLY A 159 12.51 23.29 -4.24
N GLU A 160 11.45 23.45 -5.05
CA GLU A 160 10.09 23.72 -4.58
C GLU A 160 9.39 22.38 -4.30
N LEU A 161 9.16 22.08 -3.02
CA LEU A 161 8.42 20.89 -2.61
C LEU A 161 6.89 21.10 -2.72
N PRO A 162 6.11 20.03 -2.98
CA PRO A 162 4.65 20.11 -2.88
C PRO A 162 4.20 20.63 -1.51
N PRO A 163 3.06 21.35 -1.43
CA PRO A 163 2.57 21.90 -0.16
C PRO A 163 2.05 20.84 0.82
N ILE A 164 2.12 19.55 0.44
CA ILE A 164 1.69 18.38 1.23
C ILE A 164 2.83 17.37 1.36
N ASP A 165 2.72 16.42 2.29
CA ASP A 165 3.53 15.21 2.35
C ASP A 165 2.70 13.93 2.51
N PHE A 166 3.37 12.79 2.45
CA PHE A 166 2.76 11.48 2.56
C PHE A 166 2.03 11.21 3.88
N HIS A 167 2.47 11.82 4.99
CA HIS A 167 1.76 11.68 6.27
C HIS A 167 0.37 12.33 6.25
N GLU A 168 0.20 13.44 5.52
CA GLU A 168 -1.12 14.07 5.31
C GLU A 168 -2.01 13.17 4.44
N ILE A 169 -1.44 12.47 3.45
CA ILE A 169 -2.17 11.47 2.66
C ILE A 169 -2.60 10.28 3.54
N MET A 170 -1.73 9.82 4.44
CA MET A 170 -2.08 8.76 5.41
C MET A 170 -3.20 9.21 6.36
N ALA A 171 -3.20 10.49 6.77
CA ALA A 171 -4.23 11.04 7.66
C ALA A 171 -5.63 11.02 7.03
N LEU A 172 -5.76 11.09 5.70
CA LEU A 172 -7.05 10.95 4.99
C LEU A 172 -7.73 9.58 5.19
N ILE A 173 -7.00 8.59 5.70
CA ILE A 173 -7.56 7.27 6.00
C ILE A 173 -8.36 7.30 7.31
N ALA A 174 -8.04 8.22 8.23
CA ALA A 174 -8.75 8.33 9.50
C ALA A 174 -10.27 8.51 9.29
N PRO A 175 -11.13 7.92 10.14
CA PRO A 175 -10.83 7.06 11.29
C PRO A 175 -10.67 5.56 10.94
N ARG A 176 -10.56 5.18 9.67
CA ARG A 176 -10.54 3.77 9.22
C ARG A 176 -9.20 3.12 9.52
N ALA A 177 -9.16 1.80 9.66
CA ALA A 177 -7.98 1.12 10.19
C ALA A 177 -6.78 1.18 9.23
N PHE A 178 -5.64 1.72 9.67
CA PHE A 178 -4.40 1.75 8.89
C PHE A 178 -3.17 1.33 9.71
N LEU A 179 -2.41 0.37 9.17
CA LEU A 179 -1.12 -0.06 9.68
C LEU A 179 0.01 0.31 8.72
N ASP A 180 0.94 1.15 9.17
CA ASP A 180 2.18 1.45 8.45
C ASP A 180 3.34 0.56 8.94
N LEU A 181 4.00 -0.15 8.03
CA LEU A 181 5.22 -0.90 8.35
C LEU A 181 6.38 -0.36 7.54
N SER A 182 7.55 -0.20 8.16
CA SER A 182 8.71 0.37 7.48
C SER A 182 10.05 -0.16 8.01
N GLY A 183 11.03 -0.26 7.10
CA GLY A 183 12.42 -0.51 7.46
C GLY A 183 13.14 0.81 7.76
N LEU A 184 13.68 0.98 8.97
CA LEU A 184 14.47 2.17 9.34
C LEU A 184 15.73 2.33 8.46
N ASN A 185 16.23 1.21 7.94
CA ASN A 185 17.36 1.12 7.02
C ASN A 185 16.93 0.84 5.56
N ASP A 186 15.73 1.23 5.17
CA ASP A 186 15.23 1.17 3.79
C ASP A 186 15.26 2.56 3.13
N GLY A 187 16.30 2.84 2.34
CA GLY A 187 16.44 4.13 1.64
C GLY A 187 17.23 5.16 2.44
N ASP A 188 16.77 6.42 2.42
CA ASP A 188 17.45 7.55 3.05
C ASP A 188 17.24 7.53 4.58
N PRO A 189 18.31 7.42 5.41
CA PRO A 189 18.18 7.33 6.86
C PRO A 189 17.51 8.54 7.51
N LEU A 190 17.70 9.75 6.97
CA LEU A 190 17.09 10.95 7.53
C LEU A 190 15.59 10.95 7.23
N THR A 191 15.18 10.56 6.02
CA THR A 191 13.76 10.39 5.68
C THR A 191 13.10 9.39 6.61
N GLN A 192 13.73 8.23 6.87
CA GLN A 192 13.13 7.19 7.71
C GLN A 192 13.01 7.60 9.18
N ARG A 193 13.98 8.36 9.72
CA ARG A 193 13.86 8.93 11.07
C ARG A 193 12.71 9.96 11.16
N GLN A 194 12.60 10.81 10.15
CA GLN A 194 11.55 11.83 10.08
C GLN A 194 10.16 11.20 9.87
N ARG A 195 10.09 10.08 9.16
CA ARG A 195 8.88 9.27 9.05
C ARG A 195 8.28 8.94 10.41
N VAL A 196 9.09 8.45 11.35
CA VAL A 196 8.61 8.10 12.70
C VAL A 196 7.98 9.30 13.39
N LEU A 197 8.59 10.48 13.30
CA LEU A 197 8.05 11.70 13.89
C LEU A 197 6.70 12.10 13.27
N MET A 198 6.53 11.95 11.95
CA MET A 198 5.26 12.28 11.30
C MET A 198 4.20 11.20 11.49
N LEU A 199 4.58 9.93 11.70
CA LEU A 199 3.61 8.90 12.08
C LEU A 199 2.99 9.21 13.45
N LEU A 200 3.73 9.83 14.38
CA LEU A 200 3.14 10.37 15.60
C LEU A 200 2.12 11.49 15.30
N LYS A 201 2.35 12.32 14.26
CA LYS A 201 1.38 13.33 13.81
C LYS A 201 0.14 12.74 13.15
N VAL A 202 0.27 11.59 12.49
CA VAL A 202 -0.91 10.83 12.02
C VAL A 202 -1.70 10.30 13.22
N MET A 203 -1.03 9.80 14.28
CA MET A 203 -1.72 9.38 15.50
C MET A 203 -2.51 10.53 16.15
N ASP A 204 -1.96 11.75 16.21
CA ASP A 204 -2.68 12.93 16.72
C ASP A 204 -4.04 13.12 16.00
N VAL A 205 -4.12 12.83 14.69
CA VAL A 205 -5.37 12.89 13.91
C VAL A 205 -6.33 11.77 14.31
N TYR A 206 -5.86 10.53 14.49
CA TYR A 206 -6.72 9.43 14.92
C TYR A 206 -7.24 9.60 16.36
N GLU A 207 -6.47 10.23 17.25
CA GLU A 207 -6.93 10.62 18.58
C GLU A 207 -8.02 11.70 18.50
N LEU A 208 -7.85 12.70 17.64
CA LEU A 208 -8.87 13.73 17.38
C LEU A 208 -10.17 13.11 16.84
N GLU A 209 -10.06 12.14 15.94
CA GLU A 209 -11.18 11.37 15.38
C GLU A 209 -11.73 10.29 16.34
N GLN A 210 -11.27 10.25 17.60
CA GLN A 210 -11.70 9.31 18.64
C GLN A 210 -11.55 7.83 18.26
N ALA A 211 -10.57 7.53 17.41
CA ALA A 211 -10.27 6.17 16.95
C ALA A 211 -8.77 5.80 17.04
N PRO A 212 -8.05 6.10 18.14
CA PRO A 212 -6.60 5.87 18.24
C PRO A 212 -6.20 4.40 18.01
N GLN A 213 -7.08 3.45 18.34
CA GLN A 213 -6.87 2.02 18.10
C GLN A 213 -6.84 1.62 16.62
N ASN A 214 -7.33 2.50 15.72
CA ASN A 214 -7.38 2.24 14.28
C ASN A 214 -6.12 2.72 13.54
N PHE A 215 -5.11 3.22 14.25
CA PHE A 215 -3.82 3.52 13.65
C PHE A 215 -2.70 2.85 14.43
N ALA A 216 -1.74 2.28 13.70
CA ALA A 216 -0.53 1.75 14.28
C ALA A 216 0.61 1.85 13.27
N PHE A 217 1.85 1.82 13.78
CA PHE A 217 3.01 1.66 12.93
C PHE A 217 4.05 0.73 13.54
N PHE A 218 4.80 0.02 12.69
CA PHE A 218 5.88 -0.87 13.07
C PHE A 218 7.15 -0.55 12.29
N VAL A 219 8.26 -0.34 13.02
CA VAL A 219 9.55 0.00 12.43
C VAL A 219 10.54 -1.13 12.72
N HIS A 220 11.23 -1.62 11.69
CA HIS A 220 12.21 -2.71 11.82
C HIS A 220 13.56 -2.38 11.15
N GLY A 221 14.61 -3.15 11.47
CA GLY A 221 15.95 -3.00 10.89
C GLY A 221 16.25 -3.95 9.72
N LYS A 222 15.22 -4.50 9.07
CA LYS A 222 15.35 -5.59 8.07
C LYS A 222 15.34 -5.11 6.60
N GLY A 223 15.68 -3.85 6.33
CA GLY A 223 15.74 -3.27 4.99
C GLY A 223 14.42 -3.33 4.22
N HIS A 224 14.51 -3.34 2.90
CA HIS A 224 13.35 -3.41 1.98
C HIS A 224 12.77 -4.82 1.88
N SER A 225 12.21 -5.33 2.98
CA SER A 225 11.72 -6.71 3.08
C SER A 225 10.31 -6.81 3.66
N VAL A 226 9.71 -8.00 3.53
CA VAL A 226 8.47 -8.39 4.22
C VAL A 226 8.77 -9.63 5.06
N ALA A 227 9.63 -9.44 6.06
CA ALA A 227 9.97 -10.49 7.00
C ALA A 227 8.71 -11.04 7.69
N HIS A 228 8.84 -12.24 8.26
CA HIS A 228 7.75 -12.95 8.91
C HIS A 228 6.95 -12.05 9.88
N GLU A 229 7.61 -11.27 10.72
CA GLU A 229 6.96 -10.41 11.71
C GLU A 229 6.13 -9.30 11.05
N SER A 230 6.69 -8.61 10.04
CA SER A 230 5.95 -7.61 9.28
C SER A 230 4.74 -8.22 8.57
N ARG A 231 4.90 -9.43 8.01
CA ARG A 231 3.81 -10.14 7.33
C ARG A 231 2.70 -10.56 8.29
N GLU A 232 3.04 -11.16 9.43
CA GLU A 232 2.05 -11.58 10.41
C GLU A 232 1.33 -10.38 11.04
N LEU A 233 2.01 -9.26 11.25
CA LEU A 233 1.37 -8.01 11.68
C LEU A 233 0.36 -7.51 10.64
N MET A 234 0.71 -7.51 9.35
CA MET A 234 -0.23 -7.14 8.28
C MET A 234 -1.47 -8.05 8.27
N TYR A 235 -1.28 -9.36 8.41
CA TYR A 235 -2.40 -10.31 8.40
C TYR A 235 -3.24 -10.26 9.68
N GLY A 236 -2.59 -10.09 10.82
CA GLY A 236 -3.25 -9.87 12.11
C GLY A 236 -4.09 -8.60 12.09
N TRP A 237 -3.61 -7.52 11.48
CA TRP A 237 -4.35 -6.28 11.31
C TRP A 237 -5.64 -6.49 10.50
N MET A 238 -5.55 -7.19 9.36
CA MET A 238 -6.74 -7.55 8.58
C MET A 238 -7.72 -8.39 9.40
N ASP A 239 -7.22 -9.39 10.14
CA ASP A 239 -8.06 -10.25 10.97
C ASP A 239 -8.78 -9.46 12.06
N THR A 240 -8.09 -8.58 12.78
CA THR A 240 -8.66 -7.74 13.84
C THR A 240 -9.78 -6.85 13.34
N HIS A 241 -9.62 -6.23 12.17
CA HIS A 241 -10.58 -5.21 11.69
C HIS A 241 -11.66 -5.75 10.75
N LEU A 242 -11.43 -6.89 10.08
CA LEU A 242 -12.34 -7.40 9.05
C LEU A 242 -13.06 -8.68 9.45
N LYS A 243 -12.55 -9.47 10.41
CA LYS A 243 -13.22 -10.69 10.87
C LYS A 243 -14.14 -10.40 12.06
N PRO A 244 -15.12 -11.27 12.34
CA PRO A 244 -15.88 -11.19 13.59
C PRO A 244 -14.95 -11.45 14.78
N GLU A 245 -15.26 -10.85 15.93
CA GLU A 245 -14.49 -11.00 17.18
C GLU A 245 -14.22 -12.47 17.56
N SER A 246 -15.18 -13.36 17.25
CA SER A 246 -15.04 -14.81 17.49
C SER A 246 -13.85 -15.45 16.76
N ALA A 247 -13.36 -14.85 15.68
CA ALA A 247 -12.24 -15.37 14.90
C ALA A 247 -10.87 -15.03 15.51
N THR A 248 -10.79 -14.01 16.36
CA THR A 248 -9.54 -13.56 17.02
C THR A 248 -9.55 -13.80 18.53
N ARG A 249 -10.71 -14.20 19.09
CA ARG A 249 -10.86 -14.49 20.53
C ARG A 249 -9.99 -15.66 20.97
N THR A 250 -9.13 -15.41 21.97
CA THR A 250 -8.37 -16.46 22.65
C THR A 250 -9.28 -17.27 23.58
N LYS A 251 -9.05 -18.58 23.65
CA LYS A 251 -9.76 -19.47 24.58
C LYS A 251 -8.73 -20.20 25.44
N ARG A 252 -9.04 -20.36 26.72
CA ARG A 252 -8.26 -21.23 27.60
C ARG A 252 -8.33 -22.65 27.03
N VAL A 253 -7.18 -23.22 26.67
CA VAL A 253 -7.09 -24.65 26.41
C VAL A 253 -7.27 -25.33 27.75
N VAL A 254 -8.38 -26.04 27.91
CA VAL A 254 -8.60 -26.93 29.05
C VAL A 254 -8.04 -28.29 28.63
N PRO A 255 -7.01 -28.81 29.32
CA PRO A 255 -6.44 -30.13 29.05
C PRO A 255 -7.48 -31.25 29.14
#